data_AF-S4XWZ8-F1
#
_entry.id   AF-S4XWZ8-F1
#
_cell.length_a   1.000
_cell.length_b   1.000
_cell.length_c   1.000
_cell.angle_alpha   90.00
_cell.angle_beta   90.00
_cell.angle_gamma   90.00
#
_symmetry.space_group_name_H-M   'P 1'
#
loop_
_entity.id
_entity.type
_entity.pdbx_description
1 polymer ?
#
loop_
_entity_poly.entity_id
_entity_poly.type
_entity_poly.pdbx_seq_one_letter_code
_entity_poly.pdbx_strand_id
1 'polypeptide(L)'
;MLGRRYRCLCCEAVLLVVPRGVLGLRMYSAAAIGFALALWGLALATAAEVRRRVGPAKILGDSAVTGWATLRRWARDVAQQRLFAQAPDPGPSASLRQSAASAAAVLAASADPTTRALPIEHRAFFGAAHAA
;
A
#
# COMPACT_ATOMS: atom_id res chain seq x y z
N MET A 1 -7.79 -7.59 -14.27
CA MET A 1 -7.78 -6.11 -14.30
C MET A 1 -9.23 -5.64 -14.19
N LEU A 2 -9.66 -5.16 -13.02
CA LEU A 2 -11.06 -4.79 -12.73
C LEU A 2 -11.31 -3.30 -13.02
N GLY A 3 -11.17 -2.88 -14.28
CA GLY A 3 -11.46 -1.50 -14.70
C GLY A 3 -12.41 -1.49 -15.89
N ARG A 4 -13.42 -0.63 -15.85
CA ARG A 4 -14.33 -0.40 -17.00
C ARG A 4 -13.78 0.76 -17.83
N ARG A 5 -13.71 0.57 -19.14
CA ARG A 5 -13.31 1.62 -20.08
C ARG A 5 -14.55 2.15 -20.76
N TYR A 6 -14.70 3.46 -20.75
CA TYR A 6 -15.78 4.17 -21.44
C TYR A 6 -15.16 5.10 -22.48
N ARG A 7 -15.69 5.08 -23.69
CA ARG A 7 -15.30 6.03 -24.73
C ARG A 7 -16.34 7.13 -24.79
N CYS A 8 -15.93 8.38 -24.65
CA CYS A 8 -16.79 9.53 -24.86
C CYS A 8 -17.29 9.53 -26.30
N LEU A 9 -18.60 9.71 -26.52
CA LEU A 9 -19.17 9.75 -27.87
C LEU A 9 -19.00 11.11 -28.56
N CYS A 10 -18.67 12.18 -27.81
CA CYS A 10 -18.50 13.53 -28.35
C CYS A 10 -17.05 13.84 -28.74
N CYS A 11 -16.10 13.53 -27.85
CA CYS A 11 -14.68 13.87 -28.04
C CYS A 11 -13.74 12.65 -28.12
N GLU A 12 -14.28 11.44 -28.13
CA GLU A 12 -13.53 10.17 -28.22
C GLU A 12 -12.55 9.86 -27.07
N ALA A 13 -12.46 10.72 -26.06
CA ALA A 13 -11.64 10.48 -24.88
C ALA A 13 -12.01 9.17 -24.19
N VAL A 14 -11.00 8.40 -23.78
CA VAL A 14 -11.18 7.14 -23.04
C VAL A 14 -11.06 7.40 -21.55
N LEU A 15 -12.15 7.19 -20.82
CA LEU A 15 -12.18 7.20 -19.37
C LEU A 15 -12.00 5.78 -18.83
N LEU A 16 -11.07 5.60 -17.92
CA LEU A 16 -10.88 4.37 -17.18
C LEU A 16 -11.46 4.52 -15.77
N VAL A 17 -12.54 3.81 -15.48
CA VAL A 17 -13.17 3.75 -14.16
C VAL A 17 -12.67 2.52 -13.44
N VAL A 18 -12.08 2.71 -12.26
CA VAL A 18 -11.54 1.66 -11.40
C VAL A 18 -12.10 1.77 -9.99
N PRO A 19 -12.17 0.68 -9.21
CA PRO A 19 -12.47 0.74 -7.79
C PRO A 19 -11.55 1.72 -7.05
N ARG A 20 -12.07 2.36 -6.01
CA ARG A 20 -11.28 3.23 -5.12
C ARG A 20 -10.09 2.45 -4.55
N GLY A 21 -8.92 3.08 -4.53
CA GLY A 21 -7.67 2.46 -4.09
C GLY A 21 -6.93 1.65 -5.17
N VAL A 22 -7.38 1.64 -6.43
CA VAL A 22 -6.52 1.21 -7.54
C VAL A 22 -5.52 2.32 -7.85
N LEU A 23 -4.25 2.05 -7.61
CA LEU A 23 -3.16 2.99 -7.90
C LEU A 23 -2.68 2.81 -9.35
N GLY A 24 -2.60 3.92 -10.08
CA GLY A 24 -2.04 3.93 -11.43
C GLY A 24 -0.64 3.33 -11.46
N LEU A 25 -0.36 2.49 -12.46
CA LEU A 25 0.96 1.87 -12.70
C LEU A 25 1.45 0.92 -11.59
N ARG A 26 0.60 0.50 -10.65
CA ARG A 26 0.94 -0.46 -9.59
C ARG A 26 0.07 -1.70 -9.67
N MET A 27 0.71 -2.87 -9.54
CA MET A 27 0.02 -4.17 -9.56
C MET A 27 -0.80 -4.42 -8.27
N TYR A 28 -0.45 -3.73 -7.18
CA TYR A 28 -1.10 -3.85 -5.88
C TYR A 28 -1.99 -2.64 -5.62
N SER A 29 -3.16 -2.88 -5.03
CA SER A 29 -4.05 -1.81 -4.55
C SER A 29 -3.40 -1.05 -3.39
N ALA A 30 -3.85 0.18 -3.17
CA ALA A 30 -3.48 0.97 -2.00
C ALA A 30 -3.71 0.22 -0.69
N ALA A 31 -4.83 -0.49 -0.57
CA ALA A 31 -5.15 -1.34 0.58
C ALA A 31 -4.06 -2.39 0.86
N ALA A 32 -3.65 -3.14 -0.18
CA ALA A 32 -2.60 -4.15 -0.07
C ALA A 32 -1.23 -3.53 0.29
N ILE A 33 -0.93 -2.35 -0.24
CA ILE A 33 0.30 -1.63 0.10
C ILE A 33 0.26 -1.16 1.56
N GLY A 34 -0.84 -0.55 2.01
CA GLY A 34 -1.00 -0.10 3.40
C GLY A 34 -0.88 -1.26 4.40
N PHE A 35 -1.49 -2.39 4.09
CA PHE A 35 -1.35 -3.63 4.87
C PHE A 35 0.11 -4.12 4.92
N ALA A 36 0.81 -4.11 3.78
CA ALA A 36 2.21 -4.52 3.70
C ALA A 36 3.13 -3.61 4.54
N LEU A 37 2.90 -2.29 4.49
CA LEU A 37 3.65 -1.31 5.27
C LEU A 37 3.39 -1.49 6.78
N ALA A 38 2.16 -1.81 7.18
CA ALA A 38 1.83 -2.07 8.59
C ALA A 38 2.49 -3.36 9.10
N LEU A 39 2.43 -4.45 8.32
CA LEU A 39 3.10 -5.70 8.68
C LEU A 39 4.61 -5.51 8.86
N TRP A 40 5.23 -4.74 7.96
CA TRP A 40 6.67 -4.49 8.02
C TRP A 40 7.06 -3.48 9.10
N GLY A 41 6.42 -2.32 9.13
CA GLY A 41 6.77 -1.20 9.98
C GLY A 41 6.30 -1.34 11.43
N LEU A 42 5.10 -1.88 11.65
CA LEU A 42 4.45 -1.95 12.96
C LEU A 42 4.48 -3.35 13.56
N ALA A 43 4.09 -4.38 12.79
CA ALA A 43 4.08 -5.77 13.28
C ALA A 43 5.47 -6.44 13.20
N LEU A 44 6.50 -5.70 12.80
CA LEU A 44 7.89 -6.12 12.69
C LEU A 44 8.14 -7.40 11.84
N ALA A 45 7.21 -7.78 10.98
CA ALA A 45 7.33 -8.94 10.11
C ALA A 45 8.53 -8.81 9.14
N THR A 46 9.16 -9.93 8.82
CA THR A 46 10.21 -10.00 7.79
C THR A 46 9.65 -9.75 6.40
N ALA A 47 10.47 -9.25 5.47
CA ALA A 47 10.01 -9.01 4.09
C ALA A 47 9.45 -10.29 3.41
N ALA A 48 9.97 -11.46 3.78
CA ALA A 48 9.46 -12.76 3.33
C ALA A 48 8.06 -13.05 3.88
N GLU A 49 7.79 -12.79 5.16
CA GLU A 49 6.45 -12.92 5.75
C GLU A 49 5.45 -11.96 5.13
N VAL A 50 5.83 -10.70 4.94
CA VAL A 50 4.94 -9.74 4.28
C VAL A 50 4.61 -10.22 2.87
N ARG A 51 5.60 -10.69 2.11
CA ARG A 51 5.38 -11.22 0.77
C ARG A 51 4.46 -12.44 0.75
N ARG A 52 4.58 -13.36 1.72
CA ARG A 52 3.68 -14.52 1.85
C ARG A 52 2.23 -14.11 2.12
N ARG A 53 2.01 -13.04 2.89
CA ARG A 53 0.67 -12.57 3.27
C ARG A 53 0.00 -11.66 2.22
N VAL A 54 0.80 -10.87 1.50
CA VAL A 54 0.30 -9.85 0.55
C VAL A 54 0.42 -10.28 -0.90
N GLY A 55 1.43 -11.10 -1.23
CA GLY A 55 1.72 -11.52 -2.59
C GLY A 55 0.71 -12.56 -3.13
N PRO A 56 0.28 -12.44 -4.39
CA PRO A 56 -0.60 -13.44 -5.00
C PRO A 56 0.13 -14.72 -5.45
N ALA A 57 1.47 -14.65 -5.60
CA ALA A 57 2.28 -15.76 -6.09
C ALA A 57 2.71 -16.69 -4.96
N LYS A 58 2.31 -17.96 -5.05
CA LYS A 58 2.70 -19.02 -4.11
C LYS A 58 4.09 -19.62 -4.38
N ILE A 59 4.61 -19.45 -5.60
CA ILE A 59 5.93 -19.92 -6.02
C ILE A 59 6.83 -18.70 -6.23
N LEU A 60 8.00 -18.70 -5.58
CA LEU A 60 8.97 -17.63 -5.61
C LEU A 60 10.30 -18.18 -6.13
N GLY A 61 10.92 -17.53 -7.11
CA GLY A 61 12.31 -17.83 -7.47
C GLY A 61 13.28 -17.39 -6.37
N ASP A 62 14.48 -17.94 -6.31
CA ASP A 62 15.42 -17.77 -5.19
C ASP A 62 15.75 -16.31 -4.82
N SER A 63 15.79 -15.41 -5.82
CA SER A 63 16.00 -13.97 -5.62
C SER A 63 14.77 -13.26 -5.02
N ALA A 64 13.57 -13.83 -5.18
CA ALA A 64 12.34 -13.36 -4.57
C ALA A 64 12.13 -13.91 -3.14
N VAL A 65 12.83 -14.99 -2.76
CA VAL A 65 12.83 -15.58 -1.42
C VAL A 65 13.65 -14.75 -0.44
N THR A 66 14.80 -14.22 -0.89
CA THR A 66 15.74 -13.44 -0.05
C THR A 66 15.33 -11.98 0.16
N GLY A 67 14.38 -11.45 -0.62
CA GLY A 67 13.87 -10.11 -0.38
C GLY A 67 12.71 -9.68 -1.27
N TRP A 68 11.90 -8.76 -0.75
CA TRP A 68 10.85 -8.11 -1.53
C TRP A 68 11.25 -6.66 -1.84
N ALA A 69 11.94 -6.46 -2.96
CA ALA A 69 12.40 -5.13 -3.39
C ALA A 69 11.25 -4.12 -3.53
N THR A 70 10.07 -4.59 -3.92
CA THR A 70 8.86 -3.76 -4.06
C THR A 70 8.45 -3.11 -2.73
N LEU A 71 8.55 -3.83 -1.61
CA LEU A 71 8.23 -3.29 -0.28
C LEU A 71 9.15 -2.11 0.08
N ARG A 72 10.46 -2.26 -0.17
CA ARG A 72 11.45 -1.18 0.04
C ARG A 72 11.21 -0.01 -0.90
N ARG A 73 10.78 -0.27 -2.15
CA ARG A 73 10.40 0.78 -3.10
C ARG A 73 9.19 1.57 -2.59
N TRP A 74 8.15 0.91 -2.08
CA TRP A 74 6.98 1.59 -1.51
C TRP A 74 7.33 2.45 -0.30
N ALA A 75 8.15 1.93 0.62
CA ALA A 75 8.62 2.71 1.76
C ALA A 75 9.41 3.96 1.34
N ARG A 76 10.22 3.85 0.26
CA ARG A 76 10.90 5.00 -0.32
C ARG A 76 9.93 5.98 -0.97
N ASP A 77 8.93 5.50 -1.70
CA ASP A 77 7.90 6.35 -2.29
C ASP A 77 7.12 7.12 -1.23
N VAL A 78 6.82 6.48 -0.09
CA VAL A 78 6.23 7.12 1.09
C VAL A 78 7.15 8.18 1.67
N ALA A 79 8.43 7.85 1.91
CA ALA A 79 9.41 8.81 2.43
C ALA A 79 9.58 10.02 1.49
N GLN A 80 9.40 9.83 0.20
CA GLN A 80 9.45 10.88 -0.83
C GLN A 80 8.08 11.53 -1.10
N GLN A 81 7.04 11.23 -0.31
CA GLN A 81 5.69 11.78 -0.45
C GLN A 81 5.04 11.50 -1.82
N ARG A 82 5.50 10.48 -2.54
CA ARG A 82 4.97 10.04 -3.85
C ARG A 82 3.89 8.96 -3.71
N LEU A 83 3.65 8.50 -2.50
CA LEU A 83 2.67 7.47 -2.15
C LEU A 83 2.13 7.79 -0.76
N PHE A 84 0.81 7.92 -0.62
CA PHE A 84 0.15 8.37 0.61
C PHE A 84 0.66 9.73 1.10
N ALA A 85 0.45 10.79 0.32
CA ALA A 85 0.97 12.15 0.60
C ALA A 85 0.46 12.78 1.93
N GLN A 86 -0.57 12.18 2.53
CA GLN A 86 -1.08 12.52 3.85
C GLN A 86 -0.25 11.91 5.00
N ALA A 87 0.68 11.01 4.70
CA ALA A 87 1.58 10.44 5.70
C ALA A 87 2.61 11.51 6.12
N PRO A 88 2.88 11.67 7.43
CA PRO A 88 3.83 12.66 7.91
C PRO A 88 5.22 12.37 7.36
N ASP A 89 5.97 13.43 7.09
CA ASP A 89 7.40 13.32 6.81
C ASP A 89 8.09 12.67 8.03
N PRO A 90 8.68 11.48 7.87
CA PRO A 90 9.33 10.80 8.98
C PRO A 90 10.66 11.49 9.39
N GLY A 91 11.13 12.46 8.60
CA GLY A 91 12.36 13.21 8.85
C GLY A 91 13.59 12.62 8.14
N PRO A 92 14.68 13.40 8.05
CA PRO A 92 15.84 13.07 7.21
C PRO A 92 16.65 11.85 7.69
N SER A 93 16.54 11.48 8.97
CA SER A 93 17.25 10.34 9.57
C SER A 93 16.40 9.07 9.67
N ALA A 94 15.13 9.12 9.25
CA ALA A 94 14.26 7.97 9.37
C ALA A 94 14.67 6.85 8.42
N SER A 95 14.80 5.65 8.98
CA SER A 95 14.91 4.43 8.19
C SER A 95 13.63 4.20 7.38
N LEU A 96 13.75 3.50 6.25
CA LEU A 96 12.59 3.11 5.44
C LEU A 96 11.51 2.36 6.26
N ARG A 97 11.94 1.60 7.27
CA ARG A 97 11.03 0.86 8.15
C ARG A 97 10.23 1.80 9.06
N GLN A 98 10.87 2.86 9.57
CA GLN A 98 10.19 3.91 10.32
C GLN A 98 9.25 4.71 9.42
N SER A 99 9.65 5.04 8.18
CA SER A 99 8.75 5.69 7.21
C SER A 99 7.50 4.84 6.94
N ALA A 100 7.67 3.52 6.79
CA ALA A 100 6.56 2.59 6.63
C ALA A 100 5.66 2.54 7.88
N ALA A 101 6.24 2.54 9.08
CA ALA A 101 5.51 2.55 10.34
C ALA A 101 4.65 3.81 10.51
N SER A 102 5.24 5.00 10.28
CA SER A 102 4.54 6.28 10.38
C SER A 102 3.37 6.37 9.40
N ALA A 103 3.59 5.99 8.13
CA ALA A 103 2.51 5.95 7.15
C ALA A 103 1.42 4.94 7.53
N ALA A 104 1.79 3.73 7.94
CA ALA A 104 0.83 2.71 8.36
C ALA A 104 -0.04 3.17 9.56
N ALA A 105 0.55 3.89 10.53
CA ALA A 105 -0.19 4.43 11.66
C ALA A 105 -1.24 5.46 11.23
N VAL A 106 -0.89 6.37 10.32
CA VAL A 106 -1.84 7.35 9.76
C VAL A 106 -2.94 6.67 8.96
N LEU A 107 -2.58 5.71 8.10
CA LEU A 107 -3.56 4.95 7.34
C LEU A 107 -4.52 4.20 8.29
N ALA A 108 -4.02 3.58 9.36
CA ALA A 108 -4.87 2.93 10.35
C ALA A 108 -5.80 3.92 11.08
N ALA A 109 -5.34 5.16 11.32
CA ALA A 109 -6.16 6.23 11.90
C ALA A 109 -7.26 6.72 10.94
N SER A 110 -7.03 6.66 9.63
CA SER A 110 -8.01 7.01 8.59
C SER A 110 -9.04 5.92 8.30
N ALA A 111 -8.94 4.75 8.94
CA ALA A 111 -9.92 3.68 8.78
C ALA A 111 -11.26 4.01 9.47
N ASP A 112 -12.35 3.46 8.95
CA ASP A 112 -13.69 3.67 9.51
C ASP A 112 -13.75 3.28 11.01
N PRO A 113 -14.44 4.03 11.89
CA PRO A 113 -14.52 3.75 13.31
C PRO A 113 -15.00 2.33 13.67
N THR A 114 -15.82 1.71 12.83
CA THR A 114 -16.30 0.33 13.00
C THR A 114 -15.16 -0.70 12.96
N THR A 115 -14.00 -0.34 12.41
CA THR A 115 -12.82 -1.21 12.30
C THR A 115 -11.90 -1.17 13.53
N ARG A 116 -12.23 -0.41 14.59
CA ARG A 116 -11.35 -0.22 15.77
C ARG A 116 -10.94 -1.51 16.48
N ALA A 117 -11.79 -2.53 16.48
CA ALA A 117 -11.50 -3.82 17.10
C ALA A 117 -10.51 -4.67 16.29
N LEU A 118 -10.25 -4.31 15.02
CA LEU A 118 -9.34 -5.05 14.17
C LEU A 118 -7.87 -4.75 14.50
N PRO A 119 -6.97 -5.71 14.29
CA PRO A 119 -5.52 -5.49 14.32
C PRO A 119 -5.11 -4.28 13.46
N ILE A 120 -4.04 -3.59 13.88
CA ILE A 120 -3.61 -2.32 13.28
C ILE A 120 -3.28 -2.46 11.79
N GLU A 121 -2.77 -3.63 11.38
CA GLU A 121 -2.51 -3.95 9.98
C GLU A 121 -3.80 -3.99 9.15
N HIS A 122 -4.87 -4.60 9.65
CA HIS A 122 -6.16 -4.62 8.97
C HIS A 122 -6.79 -3.22 8.92
N ARG A 123 -6.62 -2.41 9.96
CA ARG A 123 -7.04 -1.01 9.93
C ARG A 123 -6.27 -0.23 8.87
N ALA A 124 -4.95 -0.42 8.78
CA ALA A 124 -4.13 0.20 7.72
C ALA A 124 -4.56 -0.24 6.31
N PHE A 125 -5.02 -1.48 6.13
CA PHE A 125 -5.61 -1.94 4.87
C PHE A 125 -6.84 -1.10 4.48
N PHE A 126 -7.80 -0.94 5.40
CA PHE A 126 -9.03 -0.21 5.12
C PHE A 126 -8.79 1.29 4.93
N GLY A 127 -8.00 1.92 5.79
CA GLY A 127 -7.73 3.35 5.65
C GLY A 127 -6.87 3.68 4.43
N ALA A 128 -5.99 2.78 3.99
CA ALA A 128 -5.27 2.96 2.74
C ALA A 128 -6.14 2.91 1.49
N ALA A 129 -7.26 2.18 1.52
CA ALA A 129 -8.26 2.23 0.44
C ALA A 129 -8.98 3.58 0.40
N HIS A 130 -9.11 4.26 1.54
CA HIS A 130 -9.78 5.55 1.65
C HIS A 130 -8.87 6.72 1.26
N ALA A 131 -7.60 6.61 1.60
CA ALA A 131 -6.62 7.68 1.50
C ALA A 131 -5.78 7.65 0.20
N ALA A 132 -6.28 6.97 -0.85
CA ALA A 132 -5.65 6.78 -2.15
C ALA A 132 -6.49 7.33 -3.30
#